data_AF-A0A9E6S4N1-F1
#
_entry.id   AF-A0A9E6S4N1-F1
#
_cell.length_a   1.000
_cell.length_b   1.000
_cell.length_c   1.000
_cell.angle_alpha   90.00
_cell.angle_beta   90.00
_cell.angle_gamma   90.00
#
_symmetry.space_group_name_H-M   'P 1'
#
loop_
_entity.id
_entity.type
_entity.pdbx_description
1 polymer ?
#
loop_
_entity_poly.entity_id
_entity_poly.type
_entity_poly.pdbx_seq_one_letter_code
_entity_poly.pdbx_strand_id
1 'polypeptide(L)'
;ISRRRFLETQPGEVEKISRFLKLPPAGVSNTLRAGTDAARGAFTSPRPIHYKYPRCITVREMARLHGFPDWFRLHETKWHGARQVGNAVPVPLARAVATELMQTMGITPSHPSHTQKLGDDKLILMDMSVASKYWGVPVPISQRDRKSGVTKRSQVETEAERILELVANGKM
;
A
#
# COMPACT_ATOMS: atom_id res chain seq x y z
N ILE A 1 19.74 3.69 8.48
CA ILE A 1 19.53 2.25 8.80
C ILE A 1 18.69 1.55 7.72
N SER A 2 17.40 1.85 7.57
CA SER A 2 16.52 1.09 6.65
C SER A 2 16.94 1.09 5.18
N ARG A 3 17.46 2.22 4.65
CA ARG A 3 17.94 2.29 3.26
C ARG A 3 19.09 1.31 2.97
N ARG A 4 20.05 1.20 3.90
CA ARG A 4 21.16 0.25 3.79
C ARG A 4 20.65 -1.19 3.71
N ARG A 5 19.75 -1.57 4.61
CA ARG A 5 19.16 -2.92 4.59
C ARG A 5 18.40 -3.23 3.31
N PHE A 6 17.67 -2.26 2.78
CA PHE A 6 16.92 -2.41 1.53
C PHE A 6 17.86 -2.55 0.32
N LEU A 7 19.04 -1.93 0.35
CA LEU A 7 20.10 -2.17 -0.66
C LEU A 7 20.67 -3.59 -0.54
N GLU A 8 21.03 -4.01 0.67
CA GLU A 8 21.62 -5.33 0.97
C GLU A 8 20.67 -6.51 0.69
N THR A 9 19.36 -6.30 0.79
CA THR A 9 18.36 -7.34 0.52
C THR A 9 18.36 -7.69 -0.97
N GLN A 10 18.44 -8.96 -1.34
CA GLN A 10 18.36 -9.38 -2.73
C GLN A 10 16.91 -9.32 -3.27
N PRO A 11 16.67 -9.00 -4.56
CA PRO A 11 15.33 -9.09 -5.14
C PRO A 11 14.74 -10.50 -5.00
N GLY A 12 13.47 -10.60 -4.60
CA GLY A 12 12.81 -11.86 -4.26
C GLY A 12 12.91 -12.26 -2.78
N GLU A 13 13.82 -11.65 -2.01
CA GLU A 13 14.04 -11.99 -0.61
C GLU A 13 13.27 -11.08 0.36
N VAL A 14 13.03 -11.59 1.56
CA VAL A 14 12.40 -10.85 2.66
C VAL A 14 13.48 -10.18 3.51
N GLU A 15 13.38 -8.86 3.71
CA GLU A 15 14.30 -8.12 4.58
C GLU A 15 14.13 -8.57 6.04
N LYS A 16 15.22 -8.95 6.70
CA LYS A 16 15.19 -9.69 7.97
C LYS A 16 14.48 -8.96 9.11
N ILE A 17 14.61 -7.64 9.21
CA ILE A 17 14.08 -6.85 10.33
C ILE A 17 12.66 -6.33 10.03
N SER A 18 12.44 -5.67 8.89
CA SER A 18 11.10 -5.17 8.53
C SER A 18 10.14 -6.27 8.08
N ARG A 19 10.68 -7.43 7.67
CA ARG A 19 9.94 -8.53 7.05
C ARG A 19 9.25 -8.14 5.75
N PHE A 20 9.73 -7.08 5.08
CA PHE A 20 9.19 -6.66 3.79
C PHE A 20 9.86 -7.44 2.67
N LEU A 21 9.05 -7.98 1.76
CA LEU A 21 9.53 -8.60 0.52
C LEU A 21 10.16 -7.52 -0.37
N LYS A 22 11.38 -7.73 -0.86
CA LYS A 22 11.92 -6.97 -1.99
C LYS A 22 11.44 -7.60 -3.28
N LEU A 23 10.73 -6.82 -4.09
CA LEU A 23 10.12 -7.35 -5.30
C LEU A 23 11.18 -7.87 -6.27
N PRO A 24 10.97 -9.04 -6.90
CA PRO A 24 11.78 -9.46 -8.04
C PRO A 24 11.52 -8.55 -9.25
N PRO A 25 12.52 -8.24 -10.08
CA PRO A 25 12.34 -7.37 -11.25
C PRO A 25 11.45 -7.96 -12.34
N ALA A 26 11.45 -9.29 -12.50
CA ALA A 26 10.74 -10.03 -13.54
C ALA A 26 9.74 -11.05 -12.96
N GLY A 27 9.36 -10.90 -11.68
CA GLY A 27 8.42 -11.79 -11.01
C GLY A 27 7.13 -11.09 -10.61
N VAL A 28 6.32 -11.78 -9.82
CA VAL A 28 5.05 -11.27 -9.31
C VAL A 28 5.21 -10.56 -7.97
N SER A 29 4.35 -9.58 -7.71
CA SER A 29 4.20 -9.01 -6.38
C SER A 29 3.45 -9.99 -5.47
N ASN A 30 3.79 -9.99 -4.18
CA ASN A 30 2.89 -10.52 -3.17
C ASN A 30 1.63 -9.65 -3.06
N THR A 31 0.61 -10.17 -2.38
CA THR A 31 -0.65 -9.45 -2.15
C THR A 31 -0.42 -8.11 -1.45
N LEU A 32 -0.87 -7.04 -2.08
CA LEU A 32 -0.85 -5.70 -1.50
C LEU A 32 -2.02 -5.57 -0.53
N ARG A 33 -1.71 -5.44 0.77
CA ARG A 33 -2.72 -5.37 1.83
C ARG A 33 -3.02 -3.92 2.21
N ALA A 34 -4.27 -3.61 2.54
CA ALA A 34 -4.70 -2.25 2.92
C ALA A 34 -4.27 -1.81 4.33
N GLY A 35 -3.99 -2.77 5.22
CA GLY A 35 -3.61 -2.55 6.61
C GLY A 35 -4.83 -2.64 7.54
N THR A 36 -4.58 -2.76 8.84
CA THR A 36 -5.67 -2.78 9.82
C THR A 36 -6.02 -1.36 10.26
N ASP A 37 -7.25 -1.19 10.78
CA ASP A 37 -7.67 0.07 11.40
C ASP A 37 -6.80 0.43 12.62
N ALA A 38 -6.97 1.66 13.10
CA ALA A 38 -6.26 2.17 14.27
C ALA A 38 -6.48 1.33 15.54
N ALA A 39 -7.62 0.63 15.63
CA ALA A 39 -8.00 -0.18 16.78
C ALA A 39 -7.34 -1.57 16.79
N ARG A 40 -6.96 -2.13 15.63
CA ARG A 40 -6.54 -3.53 15.48
C ARG A 40 -5.08 -3.74 15.04
N GLY A 41 -4.15 -2.93 15.54
CA GLY A 41 -2.71 -3.22 15.43
C GLY A 41 -1.89 -2.25 14.56
N ALA A 42 -0.98 -2.76 13.73
CA ALA A 42 -0.07 -1.90 12.96
C ALA A 42 -0.86 -1.10 11.92
N PHE A 43 -1.09 0.19 12.23
CA PHE A 43 -1.84 1.16 11.42
C PHE A 43 -1.52 1.14 9.92
N THR A 44 -0.36 0.63 9.54
CA THR A 44 0.11 0.57 8.15
C THR A 44 0.40 -0.87 7.77
N SER A 45 -0.09 -1.30 6.60
CA SER A 45 0.36 -2.56 6.02
C SER A 45 1.85 -2.53 5.63
N PRO A 46 2.55 -3.67 5.76
CA PRO A 46 3.88 -3.82 5.18
C PRO A 46 3.79 -3.66 3.66
N ARG A 47 4.54 -2.69 3.12
CA ARG A 47 4.64 -2.45 1.68
C ARG A 47 5.92 -3.07 1.14
N PRO A 48 5.87 -3.79 0.00
CA PRO A 48 7.07 -4.37 -0.60
C PRO A 48 8.15 -3.32 -0.89
N ILE A 49 9.41 -3.73 -0.82
CA ILE A 49 10.57 -2.94 -1.22
C ILE A 49 10.67 -2.96 -2.74
N HIS A 50 10.95 -1.82 -3.34
CA HIS A 50 11.17 -1.71 -4.79
C HIS A 50 12.42 -2.51 -5.19
N TYR A 51 12.36 -3.24 -6.31
CA TYR A 51 13.44 -4.12 -6.77
C TYR A 51 14.79 -3.38 -6.94
N LYS A 52 14.74 -2.19 -7.55
CA LYS A 52 15.92 -1.33 -7.83
C LYS A 52 16.29 -0.32 -6.73
N TYR A 53 15.29 0.26 -6.05
CA TYR A 53 15.50 1.44 -5.21
C TYR A 53 15.33 1.08 -3.72
N PRO A 54 16.14 1.61 -2.81
CA PRO A 54 16.07 1.28 -1.39
C PRO A 54 14.93 2.03 -0.67
N ARG A 55 13.69 1.80 -1.13
CA ARG A 55 12.43 2.32 -0.61
C ARG A 55 11.31 1.31 -0.83
N CYS A 56 10.22 1.43 -0.08
CA CYS A 56 8.98 0.74 -0.44
C CYS A 56 8.44 1.25 -1.78
N ILE A 57 7.61 0.44 -2.42
CA ILE A 57 6.85 0.86 -3.60
C ILE A 57 5.90 2.03 -3.27
N THR A 58 5.73 2.92 -4.23
CA THR A 58 4.82 4.07 -4.15
C THR A 58 3.37 3.63 -4.35
N VAL A 59 2.42 4.50 -3.99
CA VAL A 59 0.99 4.27 -4.25
C VAL A 59 0.72 4.06 -5.75
N ARG A 60 1.41 4.80 -6.63
CA ARG A 60 1.27 4.62 -8.09
C ARG A 60 1.82 3.27 -8.57
N GLU A 61 2.97 2.84 -8.04
CA GLU A 61 3.52 1.51 -8.35
C GLU A 61 2.58 0.40 -7.88
N MET A 62 1.99 0.54 -6.68
CA MET A 62 0.93 -0.36 -6.18
C MET A 62 -0.28 -0.39 -7.13
N ALA A 63 -0.75 0.77 -7.57
CA ALA A 63 -1.90 0.88 -8.46
C ALA A 63 -1.66 0.19 -9.81
N ARG A 64 -0.45 0.35 -10.38
CA ARG A 64 -0.06 -0.35 -11.61
C ARG A 64 -0.02 -1.87 -11.45
N LEU A 65 0.44 -2.37 -10.30
CA LEU A 65 0.38 -3.80 -9.99
C LEU A 65 -1.06 -4.33 -9.94
N HIS A 66 -2.04 -3.51 -9.56
CA HIS A 66 -3.48 -3.83 -9.63
C HIS A 66 -4.10 -3.55 -11.02
N GLY A 67 -3.33 -3.07 -12.00
CA GLY A 67 -3.79 -2.75 -13.34
C GLY A 67 -4.63 -1.47 -13.44
N PHE A 68 -4.53 -0.57 -12.46
CA PHE A 68 -5.17 0.74 -12.59
C PHE A 68 -4.58 1.53 -13.74
N PRO A 69 -5.40 2.24 -14.53
CA PRO A 69 -4.90 3.19 -15.50
C PRO A 69 -4.21 4.36 -14.80
N ASP A 70 -3.17 4.91 -15.42
CA ASP A 70 -2.34 5.96 -14.81
C ASP A 70 -3.10 7.26 -14.55
N TRP A 71 -4.15 7.54 -15.32
CA TRP A 71 -5.05 8.68 -15.13
C TRP A 71 -5.98 8.52 -13.92
N PHE A 72 -6.10 7.33 -13.33
CA PHE A 72 -6.94 7.13 -12.14
C PHE A 72 -6.34 7.87 -10.94
N ARG A 73 -7.11 8.77 -10.35
CA ARG A 73 -6.70 9.55 -9.17
C ARG A 73 -6.93 8.76 -7.89
N LEU A 74 -5.92 8.77 -7.03
CA LEU A 74 -5.96 8.18 -5.69
C LEU A 74 -5.80 9.30 -4.67
N HIS A 75 -6.12 9.02 -3.42
CA HIS A 75 -5.91 9.98 -2.33
C HIS A 75 -4.43 10.40 -2.24
N GLU A 76 -4.17 11.68 -1.96
CA GLU A 76 -2.81 12.25 -1.99
C GLU A 76 -1.85 11.60 -0.97
N THR A 77 -2.36 11.32 0.24
CA THR A 77 -1.55 10.76 1.31
C THR A 77 -1.21 9.31 1.03
N LYS A 78 0.05 8.95 1.30
CA LYS A 78 0.58 7.60 1.10
C LYS A 78 -0.23 6.51 1.81
N TRP A 79 -0.82 6.84 2.96
CA TRP A 79 -1.58 5.88 3.76
C TRP A 79 -2.96 5.62 3.17
N HIS A 80 -3.75 6.66 2.91
CA HIS A 80 -5.09 6.51 2.33
C HIS A 80 -5.03 5.94 0.91
N GLY A 81 -4.10 6.43 0.08
CA GLY A 81 -3.94 5.90 -1.27
C GLY A 81 -3.53 4.43 -1.30
N ALA A 82 -2.59 4.01 -0.43
CA ALA A 82 -2.23 2.59 -0.33
C ALA A 82 -3.39 1.73 0.19
N ARG A 83 -4.22 2.25 1.10
CA ARG A 83 -5.40 1.57 1.61
C ARG A 83 -6.48 1.40 0.53
N GLN A 84 -6.69 2.43 -0.30
CA GLN A 84 -7.58 2.36 -1.46
C GLN A 84 -7.14 1.25 -2.42
N VAL A 85 -5.86 1.21 -2.79
CA VAL A 85 -5.34 0.18 -3.70
C VAL A 85 -5.40 -1.20 -3.07
N GLY A 86 -4.97 -1.36 -1.82
CA GLY A 86 -4.93 -2.67 -1.16
C GLY A 86 -6.30 -3.28 -0.84
N ASN A 87 -7.37 -2.49 -0.85
CA ASN A 87 -8.75 -2.98 -0.72
C ASN A 87 -9.44 -3.16 -2.08
N ALA A 88 -8.88 -2.63 -3.17
CA ALA A 88 -9.49 -2.70 -4.48
C ALA A 88 -9.33 -4.08 -5.11
N VAL A 89 -10.34 -4.49 -5.87
CA VAL A 89 -10.22 -5.61 -6.81
C VAL A 89 -9.28 -5.21 -7.96
N PRO A 90 -8.36 -6.07 -8.40
CA PRO A 90 -7.54 -5.79 -9.58
C PRO A 90 -8.40 -5.46 -10.81
N VAL A 91 -8.09 -4.36 -11.48
CA VAL A 91 -8.91 -3.82 -12.58
C VAL A 91 -9.09 -4.83 -13.73
N PRO A 92 -8.06 -5.57 -14.18
CA PRO A 92 -8.22 -6.58 -15.21
C PRO A 92 -9.18 -7.71 -14.82
N LEU A 93 -9.17 -8.11 -13.54
CA LEU A 93 -10.09 -9.12 -13.02
C LEU A 93 -11.53 -8.59 -13.01
N ALA A 94 -11.75 -7.39 -12.50
CA ALA A 94 -13.07 -6.75 -12.50
C ALA A 94 -13.62 -6.61 -13.94
N ARG A 95 -12.76 -6.25 -14.90
CA ARG A 95 -13.13 -6.16 -16.32
C ARG A 95 -13.55 -7.51 -16.90
N ALA A 96 -12.82 -8.58 -16.61
CA ALA A 96 -13.15 -9.93 -17.08
C ALA A 96 -14.53 -10.36 -16.57
N VAL A 97 -14.78 -10.22 -15.26
CA VAL A 97 -16.06 -10.56 -14.64
C VAL A 97 -17.21 -9.72 -15.22
N ALA A 98 -17.01 -8.41 -15.37
CA ALA A 98 -18.03 -7.54 -15.96
C ALA A 98 -18.35 -7.90 -17.42
N THR A 99 -17.35 -8.34 -18.19
CA THR A 99 -17.53 -8.77 -19.59
C THR A 99 -18.46 -9.98 -19.69
N GLU A 100 -18.23 -11.00 -18.86
CA GLU A 100 -19.08 -12.20 -18.84
C GLU A 100 -20.53 -11.86 -18.42
N LEU A 101 -20.68 -10.97 -17.44
CA LEU A 101 -22.00 -10.51 -17.02
C LEU A 101 -22.74 -9.79 -18.15
N MET A 102 -22.05 -8.91 -18.88
CA MET A 102 -22.65 -8.18 -20.02
C MET A 102 -23.08 -9.14 -21.13
N GLN A 103 -22.27 -10.14 -21.46
CA GLN A 103 -22.62 -11.16 -22.46
C GLN A 103 -23.88 -11.94 -22.03
N THR A 104 -23.93 -12.37 -20.77
CA THR A 104 -25.08 -13.08 -20.20
C THR A 104 -26.36 -12.23 -20.26
N MET A 105 -26.23 -10.93 -20.06
CA MET A 105 -27.34 -9.98 -20.13
C MET A 105 -27.66 -9.51 -21.57
N GLY A 106 -26.93 -9.96 -22.58
CA GLY A 106 -27.10 -9.50 -23.97
C GLY A 106 -26.76 -8.01 -24.18
N ILE A 107 -25.91 -7.43 -23.32
CA ILE A 107 -25.52 -6.02 -23.40
C ILE A 107 -24.21 -5.89 -24.18
N THR A 108 -24.24 -5.14 -25.28
CA THR A 108 -23.04 -4.79 -26.03
C THR A 108 -22.41 -3.52 -25.46
N PRO A 109 -21.13 -3.53 -25.04
CA PRO A 109 -20.45 -2.34 -24.56
C PRO A 109 -20.29 -1.31 -25.69
N SER A 110 -20.53 -0.04 -25.36
CA SER A 110 -20.26 1.09 -26.26
C SER A 110 -19.06 1.90 -25.77
N HIS A 111 -18.30 2.47 -26.71
CA HIS A 111 -17.25 3.40 -26.37
C HIS A 111 -17.87 4.73 -25.88
N PRO A 112 -17.34 5.34 -24.80
CA PRO A 112 -17.78 6.66 -24.39
C PRO A 112 -17.58 7.68 -25.51
N SER A 113 -18.63 8.44 -25.85
CA SER A 113 -18.59 9.51 -26.86
C SER A 113 -18.00 10.82 -26.34
N HIS A 114 -17.82 10.95 -25.02
CA HIS A 114 -17.35 12.16 -24.37
C HIS A 114 -16.25 11.87 -23.35
N THR A 115 -15.26 12.76 -23.29
CA THR A 115 -14.25 12.73 -22.24
C THR A 115 -14.88 13.08 -20.91
N GLN A 116 -14.74 12.19 -19.92
CA GLN A 116 -15.18 12.47 -18.56
C GLN A 116 -14.21 13.45 -17.90
N LYS A 117 -14.71 14.63 -17.51
CA LYS A 117 -13.90 15.59 -16.75
C LYS A 117 -13.59 15.02 -15.37
N LEU A 118 -12.36 15.28 -14.92
CA LEU A 118 -11.99 15.00 -13.54
C LEU A 118 -12.83 15.90 -12.61
N GLY A 119 -13.39 15.31 -11.55
CA GLY A 119 -14.12 16.06 -10.51
C GLY A 119 -13.19 16.91 -9.63
N ASP A 120 -13.74 17.62 -8.65
CA ASP A 120 -12.98 18.49 -7.73
C ASP A 120 -11.81 17.75 -7.04
N ASP A 121 -10.61 18.32 -7.13
CA ASP A 121 -9.41 17.77 -6.50
C ASP A 121 -9.53 17.74 -4.98
N LYS A 122 -10.33 18.63 -4.37
CA LYS A 122 -10.52 18.64 -2.90
C LYS A 122 -10.96 17.29 -2.37
N LEU A 123 -11.73 16.52 -3.14
CA LEU A 123 -12.24 15.21 -2.74
C LEU A 123 -11.12 14.19 -2.45
N ILE A 124 -9.97 14.30 -3.11
CA ILE A 124 -8.82 13.39 -2.90
C ILE A 124 -7.82 13.89 -1.84
N LEU A 125 -8.09 15.06 -1.26
CA LEU A 125 -7.29 15.70 -0.20
C LEU A 125 -7.96 15.58 1.18
N MET A 126 -9.24 15.20 1.24
CA MET A 126 -9.99 15.16 2.50
C MET A 126 -9.49 14.04 3.40
N ASP A 127 -9.01 14.41 4.59
CA ASP A 127 -8.93 13.44 5.68
C ASP A 127 -10.34 13.01 6.16
N MET A 128 -10.39 12.04 7.05
CA MET A 128 -11.65 11.47 7.52
C MET A 128 -12.53 12.45 8.29
N SER A 129 -11.95 13.44 8.98
CA SER A 129 -12.72 14.45 9.71
C SER A 129 -13.37 15.43 8.73
N VAL A 130 -12.58 15.90 7.75
CA VAL A 130 -13.05 16.80 6.70
C VAL A 130 -14.12 16.12 5.84
N ALA A 131 -13.89 14.86 5.44
CA ALA A 131 -14.85 14.08 4.67
C ALA A 131 -16.16 13.88 5.46
N SER A 132 -16.09 13.48 6.74
CA SER A 132 -17.28 13.33 7.58
C SER A 132 -18.09 14.62 7.70
N LYS A 133 -17.43 15.75 7.90
CA LYS A 133 -18.09 17.06 7.92
C LYS A 133 -18.72 17.42 6.57
N TYR A 134 -18.01 17.18 5.47
CA TYR A 134 -18.47 17.47 4.11
C TYR A 134 -19.73 16.66 3.74
N TRP A 135 -19.77 15.39 4.12
CA TRP A 135 -20.89 14.48 3.81
C TRP A 135 -21.97 14.44 4.91
N GLY A 136 -21.79 15.15 6.03
CA GLY A 136 -22.74 15.17 7.13
C GLY A 136 -22.88 13.82 7.85
N VAL A 137 -21.81 13.02 7.91
CA VAL A 137 -21.81 11.68 8.53
C VAL A 137 -20.90 11.64 9.77
N PRO A 138 -21.20 10.78 10.77
CA PRO A 138 -20.31 10.59 11.92
C PRO A 138 -18.90 10.17 11.50
N VAL A 139 -17.87 10.60 12.26
CA VAL A 139 -16.49 10.17 12.02
C VAL A 139 -16.37 8.68 12.38
N PRO A 140 -16.05 7.79 11.42
CA PRO A 140 -16.10 6.34 11.64
C PRO A 140 -14.86 5.81 12.40
N ILE A 141 -13.88 6.66 12.69
CA ILE A 141 -12.66 6.27 13.39
C ILE A 141 -12.78 6.64 14.86
N SER A 142 -12.77 5.64 15.74
CA SER A 142 -12.59 5.83 17.18
C SER A 142 -11.12 6.10 17.50
N GLN A 143 -10.86 7.04 18.41
CA GLN A 143 -9.50 7.27 18.90
C GLN A 143 -8.99 6.03 19.64
N ARG A 144 -7.68 5.77 19.52
CA ARG A 144 -7.03 4.63 20.17
C ARG A 144 -6.88 4.90 21.67
N ASP A 145 -7.25 3.93 22.51
CA ASP A 145 -6.80 3.89 23.91
C ASP A 145 -5.27 3.76 23.95
N ARG A 146 -4.57 4.81 24.39
CA ARG A 146 -3.10 4.79 24.62
C ARG A 146 -2.79 4.02 25.91
N LYS A 147 -3.13 2.73 26.01
CA LYS A 147 -3.02 1.97 27.27
C LYS A 147 -1.67 1.31 27.56
N SER A 148 -0.72 1.26 26.63
CA SER A 148 0.57 0.61 26.91
C SER A 148 1.71 1.61 27.07
N GLY A 149 2.14 1.87 28.29
CA GLY A 149 3.40 2.57 28.62
C GLY A 149 4.68 1.79 28.26
N VAL A 150 4.56 0.73 27.45
CA VAL A 150 5.68 -0.09 26.99
C VAL A 150 6.29 0.56 25.75
N THR A 151 7.47 1.17 25.91
CA THR A 151 8.29 1.64 24.80
C THR A 151 8.79 0.44 23.99
N LYS A 152 8.30 0.29 22.75
CA LYS A 152 8.89 -0.66 21.78
C LYS A 152 10.38 -0.32 21.59
N ARG A 153 11.23 -1.36 21.55
CA ARG A 153 12.67 -1.23 21.25
C ARG A 153 12.90 -0.35 20.03
N SER A 154 13.94 0.46 20.08
CA SER A 154 14.27 1.37 18.99
C SER A 154 14.86 0.60 17.81
N GLN A 155 14.64 1.09 16.58
CA GLN A 155 15.28 0.50 15.39
C GLN A 155 16.82 0.52 15.45
N VAL A 156 17.39 1.41 16.27
CA VAL A 156 18.83 1.55 16.46
C VAL A 156 19.37 0.39 17.29
N GLU A 157 18.70 0.05 18.40
CA GLU A 157 19.06 -1.12 19.23
C GLU A 157 19.05 -2.42 18.42
N THR A 158 18.01 -2.66 17.64
CA THR A 158 17.90 -3.88 16.82
C THR A 158 18.98 -3.96 15.73
N GLU A 159 19.42 -2.82 15.20
CA GLU A 159 20.49 -2.80 14.20
C GLU A 159 21.87 -3.03 14.83
N ALA A 160 22.11 -2.47 16.02
CA ALA A 160 23.36 -2.67 16.76
C ALA A 160 23.59 -4.15 17.10
N GLU A 161 22.56 -4.84 17.59
CA GLU A 161 22.59 -6.29 17.86
C GLU A 161 22.90 -7.09 16.58
N ARG A 162 22.25 -6.78 15.46
CA ARG A 162 22.52 -7.44 14.16
C ARG A 162 23.97 -7.24 13.70
N ILE A 163 24.52 -6.04 13.85
CA ILE A 163 25.91 -5.75 13.46
C ILE A 163 26.86 -6.57 14.34
N LEU A 164 26.62 -6.60 15.66
CA LEU A 164 27.41 -7.41 16.60
C LEU A 164 27.37 -8.90 16.24
N GLU A 165 26.20 -9.44 15.87
CA GLU A 165 26.09 -10.82 15.39
C GLU A 165 26.85 -11.06 14.08
N LEU A 166 26.87 -10.12 13.16
CA LEU A 166 27.61 -10.25 11.90
C LEU A 166 29.13 -10.22 12.13
N VAL A 167 29.62 -9.37 13.05
CA VAL A 167 31.03 -9.36 13.48
C VAL A 167 31.38 -10.68 14.17
N ALA A 168 30.56 -11.13 15.11
CA ALA A 168 30.79 -12.37 15.86
C ALA A 168 30.84 -13.61 14.96
N ASN A 169 30.12 -13.58 13.83
CA ASN A 169 30.09 -14.67 12.84
C ASN A 169 31.11 -14.49 11.70
N GLY A 170 32.00 -13.49 11.75
CA GLY A 170 33.05 -13.29 10.74
C GLY A 170 32.55 -12.93 9.33
N LYS A 171 31.35 -12.36 9.21
CA LYS A 171 30.69 -12.06 7.92
C LYS A 171 30.81 -10.59 7.49
N MET A 172 31.80 -9.86 8.03
CA MET A 172 32.00 -8.43 7.82
C MET A 172 33.45 -8.14 7.48
#